data_AF-A0A084U9J7-F1
#
_entry.id   AF-A0A084U9J7-F1
#
_cell.length_a   1.000
_cell.length_b   1.000
_cell.length_c   1.000
_cell.angle_alpha   90.00
_cell.angle_beta   90.00
_cell.angle_gamma   90.00
#
_symmetry.space_group_name_H-M   'P 1'
#
loop_
_entity.id
_entity.type
_entity.pdbx_description
1 polymer ?
#
loop_
_entity_poly.entity_id
_entity_poly.type
_entity_poly.pdbx_seq_one_letter_code
_entity_poly.pdbx_strand_id
1 'polypeptide(L)'
;MREVGEILDALEAAGRLENAIITFTSDHGDCLGDHGLSQKWAPYDEVTRVPLIISAQQRFDGGRNVDELVQLFDLGPTILECAGVEPDVSFEAESLNLALEGKPFEGRTHVYCEQGKDVNFTGAEYLTMVRSRSHKLVHFAGKEFGQLFDLDADPKESRSKGEKKPLARPGICGRQAGAERADARMVCSKHTAYQECAQADRGSIGRTRMS
;
A
#
# COMPACT_ATOMS: atom_id res chain seq x y z
N MET A 1 -6.19 -14.13 18.90
CA MET A 1 -4.77 -14.17 18.49
C MET A 1 -4.01 -15.24 19.29
N ARG A 2 -4.54 -16.45 19.37
CA ARG A 2 -4.09 -17.48 20.32
C ARG A 2 -2.71 -18.04 19.97
N GLU A 3 -2.53 -18.45 18.72
CA GLU A 3 -1.28 -19.08 18.23
C GLU A 3 -0.07 -18.14 18.34
N VAL A 4 -0.27 -16.83 18.17
CA VAL A 4 0.81 -15.85 18.37
C VAL A 4 1.29 -15.86 19.81
N GLY A 5 0.35 -15.91 20.78
CA GLY A 5 0.69 -16.04 22.20
C GLY A 5 1.48 -17.32 22.47
N GLU A 6 1.05 -18.45 21.93
CA GLU A 6 1.74 -19.74 22.11
C GLU A 6 3.18 -19.72 21.55
N ILE A 7 3.42 -19.04 20.43
CA ILE A 7 4.78 -18.84 19.88
C ILE A 7 5.64 -17.97 20.80
N LEU A 8 5.08 -16.88 21.34
CA LEU A 8 5.79 -15.99 22.26
C LEU A 8 6.14 -16.69 23.57
N ASP A 9 5.20 -17.44 24.14
CA ASP A 9 5.40 -18.24 25.35
C ASP A 9 6.49 -19.29 25.14
N ALA A 10 6.52 -19.93 23.96
CA ALA A 10 7.57 -20.89 23.61
C ALA A 10 8.96 -20.23 23.48
N LEU A 11 9.04 -19.02 22.91
CA LEU A 11 10.29 -18.25 22.82
C LEU A 11 10.78 -17.80 24.20
N GLU A 12 9.85 -17.42 25.09
CA GLU A 12 10.16 -17.05 26.48
C GLU A 12 10.67 -18.27 27.27
N ALA A 13 9.96 -19.39 27.22
CA ALA A 13 10.35 -20.63 27.89
C ALA A 13 11.72 -21.16 27.41
N ALA A 14 12.09 -20.91 26.15
CA ALA A 14 13.39 -21.25 25.60
C ALA A 14 14.51 -20.24 25.95
N GLY A 15 14.20 -19.14 26.65
CA GLY A 15 15.14 -18.05 26.94
C GLY A 15 15.63 -17.32 25.68
N ARG A 16 14.84 -17.33 24.60
CA ARG A 16 15.21 -16.73 23.31
C ARG A 16 14.51 -15.40 23.03
N LEU A 17 13.43 -15.12 23.75
CA LEU A 17 12.61 -13.93 23.53
C LEU A 17 13.42 -12.61 23.63
N GLU A 18 14.34 -12.51 24.59
CA GLU A 18 15.15 -11.30 24.81
C GLU A 18 16.05 -10.94 23.61
N ASN A 19 16.45 -11.92 22.81
CA ASN A 19 17.29 -11.73 21.62
C ASN A 19 16.50 -11.91 20.31
N ALA A 20 15.17 -11.95 20.39
CA ALA A 20 14.30 -12.10 19.22
C ALA A 20 13.81 -10.73 18.73
N ILE A 21 13.71 -10.59 17.41
CA ILE A 21 12.95 -9.52 16.76
C ILE A 21 11.70 -10.17 16.19
N ILE A 22 10.54 -9.73 16.66
CA ILE A 22 9.25 -10.26 16.28
C ILE A 22 8.62 -9.29 15.29
N THR A 23 8.39 -9.75 14.06
CA THR A 23 7.67 -9.00 13.02
C THR A 23 6.35 -9.70 12.76
N PHE A 24 5.25 -8.99 12.98
CA PHE A 24 3.90 -9.41 12.64
C PHE A 24 3.38 -8.55 11.49
N THR A 25 3.00 -9.18 10.39
CA THR A 25 2.49 -8.51 9.20
C THR A 25 1.56 -9.43 8.40
N SER A 26 1.04 -8.93 7.29
CA SER A 26 0.29 -9.68 6.29
C SER A 26 0.85 -9.37 4.89
N ASP A 27 0.70 -10.30 3.95
CA ASP A 27 1.09 -10.09 2.55
C ASP A 27 0.09 -9.19 1.81
N HIS A 28 -1.20 -9.28 2.16
CA HIS A 28 -2.28 -8.41 1.69
C HIS A 28 -3.52 -8.55 2.59
N GLY A 29 -4.43 -7.58 2.51
CA GLY A 29 -5.77 -7.68 3.10
C GLY A 29 -6.81 -8.35 2.18
N ASP A 30 -8.08 -8.14 2.48
CA ASP A 30 -9.23 -8.70 1.74
C ASP A 30 -10.37 -7.68 1.78
N CYS A 31 -11.04 -7.46 0.64
CA CYS A 31 -12.19 -6.56 0.59
C CYS A 31 -13.36 -7.05 1.45
N LEU A 32 -13.55 -8.35 1.69
CA LEU A 32 -14.64 -8.90 2.53
C LEU A 32 -16.06 -8.35 2.20
N GLY A 33 -16.32 -7.98 0.94
CA GLY A 33 -17.59 -7.38 0.49
C GLY A 33 -17.52 -5.86 0.28
N ASP A 34 -16.50 -5.18 0.79
CA ASP A 34 -16.24 -3.77 0.54
C ASP A 34 -16.04 -3.51 -0.95
N HIS A 35 -16.52 -2.35 -1.40
CA HIS A 35 -16.61 -1.99 -2.83
C HIS A 35 -17.42 -2.98 -3.69
N GLY A 36 -18.18 -3.88 -3.06
CA GLY A 36 -18.84 -4.99 -3.72
C GLY A 36 -17.88 -6.04 -4.29
N LEU A 37 -16.66 -6.10 -3.75
CA LEU A 37 -15.59 -7.01 -4.13
C LEU A 37 -15.29 -7.99 -3.00
N SER A 38 -14.68 -9.11 -3.36
CA SER A 38 -14.14 -10.08 -2.42
C SER A 38 -12.72 -10.41 -2.86
N GLN A 39 -11.86 -10.74 -1.89
CA GLN A 39 -10.45 -11.05 -2.10
C GLN A 39 -9.64 -9.78 -2.45
N LYS A 40 -8.60 -9.91 -3.29
CA LYS A 40 -7.45 -9.00 -3.34
C LYS A 40 -7.07 -8.42 -4.69
N TRP A 41 -7.88 -8.61 -5.73
CA TRP A 41 -7.58 -8.13 -7.10
C TRP A 41 -7.98 -6.68 -7.36
N ALA A 42 -7.91 -5.84 -6.32
CA ALA A 42 -8.16 -4.42 -6.41
C ALA A 42 -7.27 -3.67 -5.41
N PRO A 43 -6.60 -2.58 -5.80
CA PRO A 43 -5.58 -1.90 -4.99
C PRO A 43 -6.18 -0.91 -3.97
N TYR A 44 -7.31 -1.26 -3.35
CA TYR A 44 -7.90 -0.47 -2.27
C TYR A 44 -7.11 -0.65 -0.96
N ASP A 45 -7.26 0.28 -0.01
CA ASP A 45 -6.58 0.23 1.28
C ASP A 45 -6.98 -1.05 2.06
N GLU A 46 -8.21 -1.58 1.89
CA GLU A 46 -8.62 -2.86 2.46
C GLU A 46 -7.73 -4.05 2.04
N VAL A 47 -7.08 -3.95 0.88
CA VAL A 47 -6.18 -4.98 0.34
C VAL A 47 -4.71 -4.62 0.51
N THR A 48 -4.37 -3.35 0.34
CA THR A 48 -2.97 -2.91 0.22
C THR A 48 -2.37 -2.36 1.51
N ARG A 49 -3.21 -1.90 2.45
CA ARG A 49 -2.76 -1.37 3.75
C ARG A 49 -2.81 -2.46 4.80
N VAL A 50 -1.70 -3.21 4.91
CA VAL A 50 -1.55 -4.32 5.86
C VAL A 50 -1.06 -3.82 7.24
N PRO A 51 -1.38 -4.54 8.32
CA PRO A 51 -0.77 -4.26 9.62
C PRO A 51 0.73 -4.57 9.58
N LEU A 52 1.55 -3.75 10.23
CA LEU A 52 2.96 -4.05 10.48
C LEU A 52 3.30 -3.69 11.92
N ILE A 53 3.68 -4.70 12.71
CA ILE A 53 4.13 -4.54 14.10
C ILE A 53 5.50 -5.19 14.21
N ILE A 54 6.48 -4.42 14.69
CA ILE A 54 7.84 -4.91 14.94
C ILE A 54 8.15 -4.68 16.43
N SER A 55 8.57 -5.73 17.12
CA SER A 55 8.85 -5.70 18.56
C SER A 55 10.15 -6.42 18.89
N ALA A 56 11.00 -5.76 19.68
CA ALA A 56 12.22 -6.33 20.23
C ALA A 56 12.55 -5.60 21.54
N GLN A 57 12.11 -6.14 22.68
CA GLN A 57 12.08 -5.44 23.97
C GLN A 57 13.46 -4.93 24.44
N GLN A 58 14.54 -5.63 24.10
CA GLN A 58 15.91 -5.25 24.48
C GLN A 58 16.57 -4.28 23.48
N ARG A 59 15.92 -3.98 22.35
CA ARG A 59 16.47 -3.11 21.28
C ARG A 59 15.67 -1.84 21.09
N PHE A 60 14.35 -1.90 21.24
CA PHE A 60 13.45 -0.82 20.94
C PHE A 60 12.54 -0.55 22.13
N ASP A 61 12.38 0.72 22.51
CA ASP A 61 11.52 1.14 23.65
C ASP A 61 10.03 0.79 23.47
N GLY A 62 9.63 0.34 22.27
CA GLY A 62 8.25 0.00 21.94
C GLY A 62 7.30 1.20 21.96
N GLY A 63 5.99 0.94 22.06
CA GLY A 63 4.95 1.93 22.37
C GLY A 63 4.71 3.04 21.34
N ARG A 64 5.35 2.97 20.17
CA ARG A 64 5.32 4.01 19.14
C ARG A 64 4.45 3.60 17.96
N ASN A 65 3.77 4.59 17.39
CA ASN A 65 3.08 4.50 16.10
C ASN A 65 3.87 5.33 15.09
N VAL A 66 4.02 4.80 13.88
CA VAL A 66 4.70 5.44 12.75
C VAL A 66 3.66 5.60 11.65
N ASP A 67 3.36 6.84 11.28
CA ASP A 67 2.32 7.17 10.30
C ASP A 67 2.89 7.46 8.90
N GLU A 68 4.22 7.52 8.80
CA GLU A 68 4.96 7.66 7.56
C GLU A 68 4.71 6.48 6.62
N LEU A 69 4.77 6.73 5.31
CA LEU A 69 4.51 5.69 4.32
C LEU A 69 5.71 4.72 4.22
N VAL A 70 5.40 3.44 4.26
CA VAL A 70 6.37 2.33 4.14
C VAL A 70 5.82 1.26 3.20
N GLN A 71 6.67 0.38 2.71
CA GLN A 71 6.30 -0.74 1.85
C GLN A 71 6.77 -2.08 2.42
N LEU A 72 6.09 -3.17 2.10
CA LEU A 72 6.41 -4.48 2.67
C LEU A 72 7.85 -4.94 2.35
N PHE A 73 8.40 -4.52 1.21
CA PHE A 73 9.77 -4.88 0.82
C PHE A 73 10.86 -4.12 1.60
N ASP A 74 10.48 -3.08 2.37
CA ASP A 74 11.37 -2.40 3.33
C ASP A 74 11.80 -3.31 4.49
N LEU A 75 11.07 -4.40 4.72
CA LEU A 75 11.49 -5.42 5.70
C LEU A 75 12.82 -6.08 5.33
N GLY A 76 13.15 -6.17 4.04
CA GLY A 76 14.41 -6.75 3.57
C GLY A 76 15.64 -6.06 4.19
N PRO A 77 15.92 -4.78 3.87
CA PRO A 77 17.05 -4.06 4.47
C PRO A 77 16.93 -3.92 5.98
N THR A 78 15.71 -3.76 6.52
CA THR A 78 15.47 -3.67 7.98
C THR A 78 16.01 -4.91 8.72
N ILE A 79 15.71 -6.11 8.21
CA ILE A 79 16.16 -7.38 8.78
C ILE A 79 17.69 -7.53 8.64
N LEU A 80 18.25 -7.18 7.48
CA LEU A 80 19.69 -7.26 7.23
C LEU A 80 20.48 -6.39 8.22
N GLU A 81 20.11 -5.12 8.35
CA GLU A 81 20.76 -4.21 9.29
C GLU A 81 20.60 -4.67 10.74
N CYS A 82 19.42 -5.19 11.13
CA CYS A 82 19.21 -5.78 12.45
C CYS A 82 20.15 -6.97 12.73
N ALA A 83 20.53 -7.72 11.69
CA ALA A 83 21.49 -8.81 11.75
C ALA A 83 22.96 -8.35 11.64
N GLY A 84 23.22 -7.04 11.54
CA GLY A 84 24.56 -6.49 11.36
C GLY A 84 25.11 -6.68 9.93
N VAL A 85 24.22 -6.93 8.95
CA VAL A 85 24.55 -7.06 7.54
C VAL A 85 24.20 -5.76 6.82
N GLU A 86 25.14 -5.21 6.08
CA GLU A 86 24.92 -4.00 5.26
C GLU A 86 24.04 -4.36 4.04
N PRO A 87 22.88 -3.70 3.86
CA PRO A 87 22.07 -3.89 2.65
C PRO A 87 22.81 -3.43 1.40
N ASP A 88 22.55 -4.09 0.28
CA ASP A 88 23.14 -3.69 -1.00
C ASP A 88 22.58 -2.33 -1.45
N VAL A 89 23.45 -1.44 -1.95
CA VAL A 89 23.09 -0.10 -2.43
C VAL A 89 22.12 -0.10 -3.61
N SER A 90 21.95 -1.24 -4.30
CA SER A 90 20.98 -1.43 -5.37
C SER A 90 19.55 -1.65 -4.88
N PHE A 91 19.34 -1.82 -3.58
CA PHE A 91 17.99 -1.96 -3.02
C PHE A 91 17.24 -0.64 -3.20
N GLU A 92 16.09 -0.71 -3.87
CA GLU A 92 15.13 0.41 -3.86
C GLU A 92 14.42 0.53 -2.51
N ALA A 93 14.58 -0.46 -1.62
CA ALA A 93 14.00 -0.55 -0.29
C ALA A 93 14.67 0.39 0.70
N GLU A 94 13.91 0.93 1.65
CA GLU A 94 14.45 1.80 2.71
C GLU A 94 14.33 1.08 4.05
N SER A 95 15.40 1.06 4.85
CA SER A 95 15.35 0.44 6.18
C SER A 95 14.42 1.22 7.12
N LEU A 96 13.64 0.50 7.91
CA LEU A 96 12.75 1.06 8.92
C LEU A 96 13.45 1.27 10.27
N ASN A 97 14.74 0.94 10.39
CA ASN A 97 15.44 0.98 11.68
C ASN A 97 15.47 2.35 12.34
N LEU A 98 15.53 3.45 11.57
CA LEU A 98 15.43 4.80 12.14
C LEU A 98 14.10 4.99 12.89
N ALA A 99 13.00 4.52 12.30
CA ALA A 99 11.69 4.55 12.94
C ALA A 99 11.65 3.66 14.20
N LEU A 100 12.21 2.44 14.10
CA LEU A 100 12.30 1.49 15.22
C LEU A 100 13.18 2.01 16.36
N GLU A 101 14.20 2.82 16.09
CA GLU A 101 15.09 3.43 17.08
C GLU A 101 14.57 4.77 17.60
N GLY A 102 13.48 5.29 17.05
CA GLY A 102 12.85 6.55 17.51
C GLY A 102 13.64 7.77 17.07
N LYS A 103 14.44 7.59 16.02
CA LYS A 103 15.17 8.66 15.35
C LYS A 103 14.26 9.31 14.30
N PRO A 104 14.60 10.52 13.84
CA PRO A 104 13.88 11.15 12.73
C PRO A 104 13.78 10.20 11.53
N PHE A 105 12.55 9.95 11.10
CA PHE A 105 12.21 9.10 9.97
C PHE A 105 11.14 9.82 9.16
N GLU A 106 11.44 10.13 7.90
CA GLU A 106 10.50 10.84 7.01
C GLU A 106 9.60 9.85 6.25
N GLY A 107 10.05 8.59 6.13
CA GLY A 107 9.49 7.57 5.26
C GLY A 107 9.36 8.03 3.81
N ARG A 108 8.53 7.30 3.05
CA ARG A 108 8.34 7.57 1.64
C ARG A 108 7.34 8.70 1.40
N THR A 109 7.58 9.48 0.35
CA THR A 109 6.57 10.41 -0.17
C THR A 109 5.43 9.69 -0.88
N HIS A 110 5.72 8.56 -1.53
CA HIS A 110 4.78 7.75 -2.28
C HIS A 110 5.08 6.27 -2.13
N VAL A 111 4.04 5.44 -2.16
CA VAL A 111 4.14 3.98 -2.19
C VAL A 111 3.46 3.41 -3.42
N TYR A 112 3.85 2.20 -3.78
CA TYR A 112 3.47 1.55 -5.02
C TYR A 112 2.85 0.19 -4.76
N CYS A 113 1.90 -0.20 -5.62
CA CYS A 113 1.41 -1.56 -5.72
C CYS A 113 1.24 -1.90 -7.19
N GLU A 114 1.61 -3.11 -7.58
CA GLU A 114 1.55 -3.55 -8.97
C GLU A 114 0.86 -4.91 -9.05
N GLN A 115 0.08 -5.11 -10.11
CA GLN A 115 -0.58 -6.36 -10.37
C GLN A 115 -0.54 -6.68 -11.85
N GLY A 116 0.10 -7.80 -12.20
CA GLY A 116 0.02 -8.36 -13.53
C GLY A 116 -1.32 -9.05 -13.78
N LYS A 117 -1.65 -9.22 -15.05
CA LYS A 117 -2.78 -10.05 -15.48
C LYS A 117 -2.68 -11.47 -14.92
N ASP A 118 -3.80 -11.96 -14.40
CA ASP A 118 -3.94 -13.36 -13.97
C ASP A 118 -5.34 -13.88 -14.31
N VAL A 119 -5.71 -15.05 -13.74
CA VAL A 119 -7.01 -15.68 -13.99
C VAL A 119 -8.20 -14.89 -13.43
N ASN A 120 -7.97 -14.01 -12.47
CA ASN A 120 -9.00 -13.21 -11.78
C ASN A 120 -8.96 -11.74 -12.22
N PHE A 121 -7.77 -11.18 -12.47
CA PHE A 121 -7.56 -9.85 -13.01
C PHE A 121 -7.36 -9.92 -14.53
N THR A 122 -8.47 -9.84 -15.28
CA THR A 122 -8.47 -9.98 -16.75
C THR A 122 -8.70 -8.66 -17.50
N GLY A 123 -9.05 -7.60 -16.77
CA GLY A 123 -9.47 -6.32 -17.34
C GLY A 123 -8.35 -5.52 -18.01
N ALA A 124 -7.09 -5.73 -17.62
CA ALA A 124 -5.90 -5.08 -18.19
C ALA A 124 -4.70 -6.03 -18.16
N GLU A 125 -3.64 -5.69 -18.90
CA GLU A 125 -2.39 -6.48 -18.90
C GLU A 125 -1.57 -6.23 -17.62
N TYR A 126 -1.65 -5.01 -17.09
CA TYR A 126 -0.91 -4.60 -15.92
C TYR A 126 -1.64 -3.47 -15.19
N LEU A 127 -1.59 -3.46 -13.87
CA LEU A 127 -2.08 -2.40 -13.01
C LEU A 127 -0.90 -1.83 -12.22
N THR A 128 -0.87 -0.52 -12.12
CA THR A 128 0.04 0.20 -11.22
C THR A 128 -0.77 1.16 -10.37
N MET A 129 -0.60 1.09 -9.06
CA MET A 129 -1.12 2.05 -8.10
C MET A 129 0.03 2.87 -7.52
N VAL A 130 -0.19 4.18 -7.42
CA VAL A 130 0.69 5.13 -6.74
C VAL A 130 -0.14 5.83 -5.66
N ARG A 131 0.34 5.83 -4.42
CA ARG A 131 -0.37 6.41 -3.28
C ARG A 131 0.55 7.35 -2.52
N SER A 132 0.12 8.59 -2.32
CA SER A 132 0.68 9.54 -1.36
C SER A 132 -0.09 9.48 -0.03
N ARG A 133 0.11 10.45 0.88
CA ARG A 133 -0.71 10.52 2.10
C ARG A 133 -2.15 10.97 1.81
N SER A 134 -2.35 11.78 0.78
CA SER A 134 -3.62 12.45 0.50
C SER A 134 -4.28 12.00 -0.80
N HIS A 135 -3.57 11.33 -1.71
CA HIS A 135 -4.14 10.85 -2.96
C HIS A 135 -3.70 9.43 -3.31
N LYS A 136 -4.55 8.75 -4.09
CA LYS A 136 -4.23 7.47 -4.71
C LYS A 136 -4.63 7.49 -6.17
N LEU A 137 -3.70 7.13 -7.06
CA LEU A 137 -3.93 6.94 -8.48
C LEU A 137 -3.80 5.45 -8.83
N VAL A 138 -4.76 4.92 -9.58
CA VAL A 138 -4.74 3.57 -10.15
C VAL A 138 -4.73 3.68 -11.66
N HIS A 139 -3.68 3.18 -12.27
CA HIS A 139 -3.49 3.18 -13.71
C HIS A 139 -3.56 1.74 -14.26
N PHE A 140 -4.39 1.56 -15.30
CA PHE A 140 -4.55 0.29 -16.00
C PHE A 140 -3.82 0.37 -17.34
N ALA A 141 -2.73 -0.39 -17.48
CA ALA A 141 -1.89 -0.35 -18.68
C ALA A 141 -2.68 -0.67 -19.95
N GLY A 142 -2.53 0.20 -20.95
CA GLY A 142 -3.22 0.10 -22.24
C GLY A 142 -4.71 0.43 -22.19
N LYS A 143 -5.20 0.96 -21.07
CA LYS A 143 -6.55 1.50 -20.95
C LYS A 143 -6.48 3.02 -20.88
N GLU A 144 -7.56 3.64 -21.32
CA GLU A 144 -7.67 5.09 -21.32
C GLU A 144 -8.42 5.62 -20.08
N PHE A 145 -8.83 4.71 -19.19
CA PHE A 145 -9.44 5.01 -17.91
C PHE A 145 -8.51 4.61 -16.77
N GLY A 146 -8.69 5.26 -15.62
CA GLY A 146 -7.99 5.02 -14.37
C GLY A 146 -8.83 5.54 -13.20
N GLN A 147 -8.36 5.32 -11.98
CA GLN A 147 -9.06 5.78 -10.78
C GLN A 147 -8.19 6.80 -10.03
N LEU A 148 -8.77 7.89 -9.56
CA LEU A 148 -8.09 8.88 -8.74
C LEU A 148 -8.91 9.16 -7.48
N PHE A 149 -8.36 8.85 -6.33
CA PHE A 149 -8.99 9.07 -5.03
C PHE A 149 -8.29 10.21 -4.29
N ASP A 150 -9.10 11.04 -3.64
CA ASP A 150 -8.67 12.04 -2.66
C ASP A 150 -8.94 11.44 -1.29
N LEU A 151 -7.90 10.98 -0.62
CA LEU A 151 -7.96 10.22 0.63
C LEU A 151 -8.28 11.13 1.84
N ASP A 152 -8.03 12.44 1.73
CA ASP A 152 -8.42 13.40 2.76
C ASP A 152 -9.95 13.60 2.76
N ALA A 153 -10.55 13.71 1.56
CA ALA A 153 -11.99 13.91 1.40
C ALA A 153 -12.81 12.59 1.37
N ASP A 154 -12.20 11.50 0.91
CA ASP A 154 -12.82 10.19 0.71
C ASP A 154 -11.85 9.05 1.13
N PRO A 155 -11.59 8.91 2.44
CA PRO A 155 -10.68 7.88 2.96
C PRO A 155 -11.17 6.44 2.71
N LYS A 156 -12.44 6.27 2.33
CA LYS A 156 -13.02 4.98 1.97
C LYS A 156 -12.94 4.67 0.48
N GLU A 157 -12.34 5.55 -0.33
CA GLU A 157 -12.14 5.32 -1.77
C GLU A 157 -13.43 5.00 -2.53
N SER A 158 -14.54 5.61 -2.10
CA SER A 158 -15.88 5.34 -2.62
C SER A 158 -16.17 6.07 -3.93
N ARG A 159 -15.42 7.14 -4.24
CA ARG A 159 -15.65 8.06 -5.37
C ARG A 159 -14.33 8.44 -6.05
N SER A 160 -14.14 7.88 -7.24
CA SER A 160 -13.06 8.29 -8.15
C SER A 160 -13.35 9.67 -8.77
N LYS A 161 -12.37 10.59 -8.75
CA LYS A 161 -12.42 11.88 -9.44
C LYS A 161 -12.20 11.69 -10.94
N GLY A 162 -13.04 12.32 -11.75
CA GLY A 162 -12.91 12.33 -13.22
C GLY A 162 -13.79 11.32 -13.97
N GLU A 163 -14.44 10.40 -13.26
CA GLU A 163 -15.43 9.49 -13.86
C GLU A 163 -16.83 10.15 -13.92
N LYS A 164 -17.45 10.18 -15.12
CA LYS A 164 -18.83 10.66 -15.32
C LYS A 164 -19.89 9.56 -15.14
N LYS A 165 -19.48 8.32 -14.89
CA LYS A 165 -20.35 7.16 -14.64
C LYS A 165 -19.83 6.36 -13.43
N PRO A 166 -20.70 5.62 -12.73
CA PRO A 166 -20.26 4.70 -11.67
C PRO A 166 -19.27 3.68 -12.23
N LEU A 167 -18.23 3.39 -11.45
CA LEU A 167 -17.16 2.44 -11.72
C LEU A 167 -17.67 1.19 -12.46
N ALA A 168 -17.29 1.05 -13.73
CA ALA A 168 -17.41 -0.22 -14.42
C ALA A 168 -16.38 -1.16 -13.81
N ARG A 169 -16.86 -2.19 -13.09
CA ARG A 169 -16.05 -3.22 -12.46
C ARG A 169 -15.08 -3.78 -13.50
N PRO A 170 -13.75 -3.57 -13.37
CA PRO A 170 -12.79 -4.32 -14.17
C PRO A 170 -13.11 -5.79 -13.93
N GLY A 171 -13.22 -6.59 -15.00
CA GLY A 171 -13.72 -7.96 -14.96
C GLY A 171 -12.97 -8.89 -14.00
N ILE A 172 -13.32 -8.79 -12.72
CA ILE A 172 -13.08 -9.76 -11.67
C ILE A 172 -14.14 -10.82 -11.90
N CYS A 173 -13.73 -12.04 -12.22
CA CYS A 173 -14.63 -13.12 -12.61
C CYS A 173 -15.60 -13.47 -11.46
N GLY A 174 -16.74 -12.78 -11.46
CA GLY A 174 -17.91 -13.01 -10.63
C GLY A 174 -19.11 -12.47 -11.40
N ARG A 175 -19.83 -13.37 -12.08
CA ARG A 175 -21.02 -13.16 -12.95
C ARG A 175 -21.68 -11.76 -12.93
N GLN A 176 -21.87 -11.25 -14.16
CA GLN A 176 -22.82 -10.22 -14.63
C GLN A 176 -22.49 -8.74 -14.40
N ALA A 177 -22.03 -8.06 -15.46
CA ALA A 177 -22.78 -6.98 -16.13
C ALA A 177 -22.06 -6.58 -17.44
N GLY A 178 -22.82 -6.37 -18.51
CA GLY A 178 -22.33 -6.16 -19.87
C GLY A 178 -21.44 -4.92 -20.04
N ALA A 179 -20.37 -5.09 -20.82
CA ALA A 179 -19.47 -4.01 -21.19
C ALA A 179 -20.05 -3.24 -22.39
N GLU A 180 -20.61 -2.05 -22.14
CA GLU A 180 -20.71 -1.01 -23.16
C GLU A 180 -19.46 -0.13 -23.10
N ARG A 181 -18.85 0.06 -24.28
CA ARG A 181 -17.63 0.84 -24.48
C ARG A 181 -17.88 2.31 -24.16
N ALA A 182 -16.93 2.93 -23.44
CA ALA A 182 -16.85 4.38 -23.34
C ALA A 182 -15.40 4.82 -23.61
N ASP A 183 -15.27 5.75 -24.56
CA ASP A 183 -14.11 6.60 -24.81
C ASP A 183 -13.76 7.36 -23.52
N ALA A 184 -12.59 7.08 -22.96
CA ALA A 184 -11.80 8.07 -22.26
C ALA A 184 -10.51 8.18 -23.07
N ARG A 185 -9.79 9.30 -23.15
CA ARG A 185 -8.49 9.35 -23.84
C ARG A 185 -7.47 9.84 -22.84
N MET A 186 -6.66 8.93 -22.32
CA MET A 186 -5.41 9.26 -21.64
C MET A 186 -4.51 8.03 -21.64
N VAL A 187 -3.49 8.02 -22.50
CA VAL A 187 -2.44 7.00 -22.46
C VAL A 187 -1.39 7.49 -21.47
N CYS A 188 -1.34 6.89 -20.28
CA CYS A 188 -0.46 7.30 -19.20
C CYS A 188 0.67 6.26 -19.04
N SER A 189 1.94 6.69 -18.98
CA SER A 189 3.09 5.82 -18.68
C SER A 189 3.38 5.82 -17.16
N LYS A 190 4.22 4.91 -16.63
CA LYS A 190 4.59 4.91 -15.19
C LYS A 190 5.11 6.28 -14.70
N HIS A 191 5.91 6.96 -15.51
CA HIS A 191 6.43 8.30 -15.20
C HIS A 191 5.32 9.36 -15.24
N THR A 192 4.34 9.19 -16.11
CA THR A 192 3.19 10.09 -16.25
C THR A 192 2.24 9.93 -15.06
N ALA A 193 2.02 8.71 -14.56
CA ALA A 193 1.18 8.43 -13.39
C ALA A 193 1.76 9.10 -12.12
N TYR A 194 3.08 9.06 -11.95
CA TYR A 194 3.76 9.79 -10.89
C TYR A 194 3.53 11.31 -10.99
N GLN A 195 3.69 11.88 -12.19
CA GLN A 195 3.47 13.31 -12.41
C GLN A 195 2.02 13.72 -12.14
N GLU A 196 1.05 12.88 -12.49
CA GLU A 196 -0.38 13.13 -12.25
C GLU A 196 -0.73 13.08 -10.76
N CYS A 197 -0.24 12.09 -10.02
CA CYS A 197 -0.41 12.02 -8.56
C CYS A 197 0.26 13.22 -7.86
N ALA A 198 1.49 13.53 -8.23
CA ALA A 198 2.21 14.70 -7.70
C ALA A 198 1.56 16.04 -8.09
N GLN A 199 0.89 16.13 -9.25
CA GLN A 199 0.11 17.31 -9.65
C GLN A 199 -1.18 17.43 -8.84
N ALA A 200 -1.85 16.30 -8.54
CA ALA A 200 -3.02 16.27 -7.68
C ALA A 200 -2.68 16.78 -6.26
N ASP A 201 -1.53 16.34 -5.71
CA ASP A 201 -1.01 16.81 -4.43
C ASP A 201 -0.69 18.32 -4.42
N ARG A 202 -0.18 18.87 -5.53
CA ARG A 202 0.06 20.33 -5.63
C ARG A 202 -1.23 21.14 -5.75
N GLY A 203 -2.26 20.58 -6.38
CA GLY A 203 -3.56 21.23 -6.57
C GLY A 203 -4.38 21.39 -5.28
N SER A 204 -4.14 20.55 -4.26
CA SER A 204 -4.79 20.65 -2.95
C SER A 204 -4.12 21.68 -2.03
N ILE A 205 -2.78 21.78 -2.06
CA ILE A 205 -2.01 22.77 -1.28
C ILE A 205 -2.39 24.21 -1.64
N GLY A 206 -2.81 24.46 -2.88
CA GLY A 206 -3.29 25.78 -3.34
C GLY A 206 -4.63 26.25 -2.74
N ARG A 207 -5.38 25.37 -2.05
CA ARG A 207 -6.68 25.74 -1.42
C ARG A 207 -6.59 26.03 0.07
N THR A 208 -5.47 25.72 0.73
CA THR A 208 -5.33 25.87 2.20
C THR A 208 -4.72 27.20 2.64
N ARG A 209 -4.63 28.20 1.75
CA ARG A 209 -4.23 29.58 2.09
C ARG A 209 -5.27 30.61 1.64
N MET A 210 -6.52 30.48 2.10
CA MET A 210 -7.45 31.61 2.25
C MET A 210 -8.55 31.22 3.26
N SER A 211 -8.27 31.36 4.55
CA SER A 211 -9.23 31.71 5.61
C SER A 211 -8.47 31.91 6.92
#